data_AF-A0A838JG03-F1
#
_entry.id   AF-A0A838JG03-F1
#
_cell.length_a   1.000
_cell.length_b   1.000
_cell.length_c   1.000
_cell.angle_alpha   90.00
_cell.angle_beta   90.00
_cell.angle_gamma   90.00
#
_symmetry.space_group_name_H-M   'P 1'
#
loop_
_entity.id
_entity.type
_entity.pdbx_description
1 polymer ?
#
loop_
_entity_poly.entity_id
_entity_poly.type
_entity_poly.pdbx_seq_one_letter_code
_entity_poly.pdbx_strand_id
1 'polypeptide(L)'
;MCSHRWRTILALLAVVGIIIGALGVSGTPTLAAGSLPCDIYAAAGTPCVAAHSTVRALFSSYSGKLYQVKRSSDSATTNIGTLTRGGYANAAAQDTFCARTTCIITIIYDQSARHNNLTIEGPGQHGVQDHGANAAALPLTVGGHRVYGLYVTAGVGYRDDSTSGVAKNGAPEGMYMVTSATHVNNRCCFDYGNAETNNRANGDGHMDAVNFSTECWFRPCSGSGPWVQADLENGLFAGANGSDTNNKGNSSAFVTALVKNNGQ
;
A
#
# COMPACT_ATOMS: atom_id res chain seq x y z
N MET A 1 -74.20 -7.60 -58.88
CA MET A 1 -74.67 -6.54 -57.96
C MET A 1 -73.42 -5.87 -57.40
N CYS A 2 -72.87 -4.80 -58.01
CA CYS A 2 -73.18 -3.37 -57.77
C CYS A 2 -73.46 -3.05 -56.29
N SER A 3 -72.96 -2.01 -55.63
CA SER A 3 -71.97 -0.94 -55.86
C SER A 3 -72.03 -0.04 -54.60
N HIS A 4 -70.90 0.59 -54.23
CA HIS A 4 -70.74 1.81 -53.38
C HIS A 4 -71.44 1.92 -51.99
N ARG A 5 -70.79 2.39 -50.91
CA ARG A 5 -70.38 3.79 -50.62
C ARG A 5 -69.66 3.80 -49.25
N TRP A 6 -68.38 4.19 -49.17
CA TRP A 6 -67.88 5.51 -48.74
C TRP A 6 -67.96 5.87 -47.23
N ARG A 7 -66.78 5.81 -46.59
CA ARG A 7 -66.12 6.83 -45.71
C ARG A 7 -66.80 7.30 -44.41
N THR A 8 -66.22 6.90 -43.28
CA THR A 8 -65.93 7.72 -42.07
C THR A 8 -64.73 7.08 -41.35
N ILE A 9 -63.51 7.61 -41.52
CA ILE A 9 -62.74 8.50 -40.61
C ILE A 9 -62.15 7.78 -39.36
N LEU A 10 -60.85 7.50 -39.46
CA LEU A 10 -59.77 7.69 -38.47
C LEU A 10 -60.05 7.46 -36.97
N ALA A 11 -59.44 6.43 -36.39
CA ALA A 11 -58.70 6.54 -35.12
C ALA A 11 -57.77 5.34 -34.87
N LEU A 12 -56.48 5.67 -34.67
CA LEU A 12 -55.46 4.99 -33.85
C LEU A 12 -54.90 3.64 -34.36
N LEU A 13 -53.84 3.65 -35.19
CA LEU A 13 -52.41 3.64 -34.79
C LEU A 13 -52.08 2.47 -33.84
N ALA A 14 -51.57 1.35 -34.34
CA ALA A 14 -50.17 1.08 -34.71
C ALA A 14 -49.52 0.12 -33.70
N VAL A 15 -49.58 -1.18 -34.00
CA VAL A 15 -48.70 -2.19 -33.38
C VAL A 15 -48.07 -3.00 -34.51
N VAL A 16 -46.98 -2.46 -35.07
CA VAL A 16 -46.08 -3.19 -35.96
C VAL A 16 -44.63 -2.81 -35.63
N GLY A 17 -43.80 -3.83 -35.43
CA GLY A 17 -42.33 -3.76 -35.35
C GLY A 17 -41.84 -3.60 -33.90
N ILE A 18 -41.02 -4.47 -33.33
CA ILE A 18 -39.75 -5.00 -33.86
C ILE A 18 -39.40 -6.30 -33.10
N ILE A 19 -39.19 -7.40 -33.83
CA ILE A 19 -38.50 -8.61 -33.34
C ILE A 19 -37.12 -8.61 -34.02
N ILE A 20 -36.14 -7.90 -33.48
CA ILE A 20 -34.71 -8.08 -33.76
C ILE A 20 -33.93 -7.59 -32.52
N GLY A 21 -33.10 -8.44 -31.92
CA GLY A 21 -32.08 -7.98 -30.97
C GLY A 21 -31.79 -8.85 -29.75
N ALA A 22 -32.03 -10.16 -29.76
CA ALA A 22 -31.44 -11.07 -28.76
C ALA A 22 -30.02 -11.50 -29.20
N LEU A 23 -29.10 -10.54 -29.26
CA LEU A 23 -27.67 -10.80 -29.16
C LEU A 23 -27.28 -10.44 -27.74
N GLY A 24 -27.15 -11.47 -26.90
CA GLY A 24 -26.63 -11.34 -25.55
C GLY A 24 -25.24 -10.72 -25.61
N VAL A 25 -25.16 -9.44 -25.26
CA VAL A 25 -23.91 -8.85 -24.82
C VAL A 25 -23.62 -9.51 -23.49
N SER A 26 -22.69 -10.46 -23.48
CA SER A 26 -22.01 -10.92 -22.29
C SER A 26 -21.27 -9.72 -21.70
N GLY A 27 -22.00 -8.85 -20.99
CA GLY A 27 -21.39 -7.86 -20.14
C GLY A 27 -20.56 -8.63 -19.13
N THR A 28 -19.24 -8.57 -19.26
CA THR A 28 -18.38 -8.85 -18.12
C THR A 28 -18.93 -8.01 -16.97
N PRO A 29 -19.17 -8.59 -15.78
CA PRO A 29 -19.59 -7.78 -14.65
C PRO A 29 -18.48 -6.74 -14.46
N THR A 30 -18.79 -5.47 -14.76
CA THR A 30 -17.99 -4.36 -14.29
C THR A 30 -18.12 -4.42 -12.78
N LEU A 31 -17.12 -5.03 -12.12
CA LEU A 31 -16.92 -4.87 -10.70
C LEU A 31 -16.94 -3.36 -10.47
N ALA A 32 -17.99 -2.86 -9.80
CA ALA A 32 -17.91 -1.55 -9.17
C ALA A 32 -16.60 -1.56 -8.40
N ALA A 33 -15.71 -0.59 -8.64
CA ALA A 33 -14.44 -0.52 -7.95
C ALA A 33 -14.75 -0.51 -6.44
N GLY A 34 -14.51 -1.64 -5.79
CA GLY A 34 -14.76 -1.76 -4.36
C GLY A 34 -13.91 -0.73 -3.62
N SER A 35 -14.40 -0.28 -2.46
CA SER A 35 -13.60 0.58 -1.58
C SER A 35 -12.25 -0.07 -1.30
N LEU A 36 -11.18 0.69 -1.54
CA LEU A 36 -9.81 0.30 -1.19
C LEU A 36 -9.47 0.78 0.23
N PRO A 37 -8.34 0.37 0.82
CA PRO A 37 -8.07 0.61 2.24
C PRO A 37 -8.30 2.05 2.70
N CYS A 38 -7.78 3.04 1.96
CA CYS A 38 -7.93 4.43 2.36
C CYS A 38 -9.33 5.01 2.14
N ASP A 39 -10.14 4.42 1.25
CA ASP A 39 -11.57 4.75 1.15
C ASP A 39 -12.32 4.24 2.38
N ILE A 40 -11.98 3.05 2.87
CA ILE A 40 -12.58 2.44 4.07
C ILE A 40 -12.23 3.27 5.31
N TYR A 41 -10.95 3.64 5.47
CA TYR A 41 -10.48 4.49 6.55
C TYR A 41 -11.14 5.88 6.53
N ALA A 42 -11.29 6.49 5.34
CA ALA A 42 -11.98 7.78 5.20
C ALA A 42 -13.47 7.66 5.57
N ALA A 43 -14.16 6.62 5.10
CA ALA A 43 -15.58 6.39 5.43
C ALA A 43 -15.81 6.17 6.94
N ALA A 44 -14.81 5.64 7.65
CA ALA A 44 -14.84 5.45 9.10
C ALA A 44 -14.42 6.69 9.91
N GLY A 45 -14.08 7.81 9.27
CA GLY A 45 -13.71 9.05 9.94
C GLY A 45 -12.23 9.14 10.38
N THR A 46 -11.38 8.20 9.93
CA THR A 46 -9.94 8.18 10.22
C THR A 46 -9.14 8.12 8.92
N PRO A 47 -9.17 9.18 8.08
CA PRO A 47 -8.62 9.14 6.73
C PRO A 47 -7.09 8.97 6.71
N CYS A 48 -6.57 8.30 5.66
CA CYS A 48 -5.13 8.19 5.43
C CYS A 48 -4.49 9.57 5.21
N VAL A 49 -3.42 9.85 5.95
CA VAL A 49 -2.53 11.00 5.73
C VAL A 49 -1.24 10.63 5.01
N ALA A 50 -0.96 9.32 4.89
CA ALA A 50 0.09 8.76 4.06
C ALA A 50 -0.35 7.36 3.60
N ALA A 51 -0.07 7.01 2.34
CA ALA A 51 -0.53 5.78 1.71
C ALA A 51 0.51 5.27 0.70
N HIS A 52 1.32 4.28 1.11
CA HIS A 52 2.45 3.77 0.34
C HIS A 52 2.21 2.34 -0.16
N SER A 53 2.46 2.09 -1.46
CA SER A 53 2.45 0.73 -2.00
C SER A 53 3.17 0.67 -3.34
N THR A 54 4.07 -0.30 -3.51
CA THR A 54 4.62 -0.65 -4.84
C THR A 54 3.74 -1.65 -5.60
N VAL A 55 2.69 -2.17 -4.96
CA VAL A 55 1.90 -3.31 -5.46
C VAL A 55 0.61 -2.85 -6.13
N ARG A 56 -0.13 -1.92 -5.52
CA ARG A 56 -1.44 -1.47 -6.01
C ARG A 56 -1.84 -0.09 -5.48
N ALA A 57 -2.88 0.47 -6.08
CA ALA A 57 -3.60 1.58 -5.49
C ALA A 57 -4.20 1.23 -4.11
N LEU A 58 -4.24 2.24 -3.23
CA LEU A 58 -4.86 2.19 -1.90
C LEU A 58 -6.14 3.04 -1.81
N PHE A 59 -6.41 3.84 -2.84
CA PHE A 59 -7.70 4.52 -3.06
C PHE A 59 -8.29 4.04 -4.39
N SER A 60 -9.59 3.75 -4.41
CA SER A 60 -10.31 3.28 -5.61
C SER A 60 -10.23 4.27 -6.78
N SER A 61 -10.09 5.56 -6.48
CA SER A 61 -9.97 6.64 -7.46
C SER A 61 -8.54 6.91 -7.94
N TYR A 62 -7.51 6.29 -7.34
CA TYR A 62 -6.12 6.58 -7.62
C TYR A 62 -5.70 6.06 -9.00
N SER A 63 -5.04 6.90 -9.80
CA SER A 63 -4.47 6.52 -11.10
C SER A 63 -3.07 7.10 -11.31
N GLY A 64 -2.37 7.39 -10.21
CA GLY A 64 -1.07 8.05 -10.20
C GLY A 64 0.11 7.09 -10.21
N LYS A 65 1.26 7.61 -9.77
CA LYS A 65 2.54 6.92 -9.67
C LYS A 65 2.60 6.17 -8.35
N LEU A 66 2.92 4.88 -8.37
CA LEU A 66 3.09 4.09 -7.15
C LEU A 66 4.52 4.19 -6.62
N TYR A 67 5.51 4.11 -7.51
CA TYR A 67 6.92 4.22 -7.15
C TYR A 67 7.78 4.66 -8.34
N GLN A 68 9.02 5.06 -8.07
CA GLN A 68 10.03 5.39 -9.06
C GLN A 68 11.15 4.35 -9.05
N VAL A 69 11.61 3.94 -10.23
CA VAL A 69 12.81 3.12 -10.39
C VAL A 69 13.93 3.91 -11.08
N LYS A 70 15.17 3.63 -10.71
CA LYS A 70 16.39 4.14 -11.36
C LYS A 70 17.20 2.97 -11.90
N ARG A 71 17.52 2.98 -13.20
CA ARG A 71 18.32 1.92 -13.83
C ARG A 71 19.81 2.21 -13.74
N SER A 72 20.60 1.18 -13.46
CA SER A 72 22.04 1.32 -13.22
C SER A 72 22.87 1.60 -14.48
N SER A 73 22.33 1.31 -15.66
CA SER A 73 23.06 1.43 -16.94
C SER A 73 23.39 2.87 -17.31
N ASP A 74 22.52 3.82 -16.96
CA ASP A 74 22.66 5.24 -17.34
C ASP A 74 22.02 6.20 -16.32
N SER A 75 21.61 5.71 -15.16
CA SER A 75 20.95 6.48 -14.10
C SER A 75 19.62 7.13 -14.50
N ALA A 76 19.02 6.75 -15.64
CA ALA A 76 17.69 7.21 -15.99
C ALA A 76 16.66 6.71 -14.97
N THR A 77 15.59 7.48 -14.79
CA THR A 77 14.46 7.11 -13.93
C THR A 77 13.15 7.01 -14.71
N THR A 78 12.24 6.17 -14.21
CA THR A 78 10.84 6.17 -14.65
C THR A 78 9.92 5.89 -13.47
N ASN A 79 8.67 6.33 -13.59
CA ASN A 79 7.64 6.07 -12.59
C ASN A 79 6.80 4.87 -13.04
N ILE A 80 6.50 3.99 -12.10
CA ILE A 80 5.57 2.88 -12.30
C ILE A 80 4.22 3.28 -11.71
N GLY A 81 3.22 3.42 -12.58
CA GLY A 81 1.84 3.73 -12.20
C GLY A 81 0.96 2.49 -12.14
N THR A 82 -0.33 2.72 -11.90
CA THR A 82 -1.37 1.69 -11.94
C THR A 82 -1.73 1.29 -13.38
N LEU A 83 -2.06 0.02 -13.63
CA LEU A 83 -2.59 -0.47 -14.91
C LEU A 83 -3.93 0.18 -15.27
N THR A 84 -4.79 0.35 -14.27
CA THR A 84 -6.09 1.02 -14.36
C THR A 84 -6.30 1.83 -13.08
N ARG A 85 -7.23 2.77 -13.08
CA ARG A 85 -7.65 3.46 -11.85
C ARG A 85 -8.03 2.46 -10.75
N GLY A 86 -7.52 2.65 -9.54
CA GLY A 86 -7.70 1.74 -8.39
C GLY A 86 -7.01 0.38 -8.55
N GLY A 87 -6.17 0.21 -9.58
CA GLY A 87 -5.63 -1.09 -9.98
C GLY A 87 -4.24 -1.41 -9.42
N TYR A 88 -3.68 -2.50 -9.94
CA TYR A 88 -2.33 -2.99 -9.63
C TYR A 88 -1.25 -2.23 -10.38
N ALA A 89 -0.01 -2.30 -9.91
CA ALA A 89 1.15 -1.72 -10.56
C ALA A 89 1.38 -2.29 -11.98
N ASN A 90 1.85 -1.44 -12.90
CA ASN A 90 2.25 -1.86 -14.24
C ASN A 90 3.67 -2.45 -14.24
N ALA A 91 3.80 -3.70 -13.80
CA ALA A 91 5.10 -4.39 -13.75
C ALA A 91 5.78 -4.50 -15.12
N ALA A 92 5.02 -4.63 -16.22
CA ALA A 92 5.58 -4.71 -17.57
C ALA A 92 6.33 -3.42 -17.97
N ALA A 93 5.91 -2.26 -17.46
CA ALA A 93 6.66 -1.01 -17.65
C ALA A 93 8.01 -1.02 -16.93
N GLN A 94 8.08 -1.61 -15.72
CA GLN A 94 9.34 -1.82 -15.01
C GLN A 94 10.23 -2.79 -15.77
N ASP A 95 9.70 -3.95 -16.19
CA ASP A 95 10.46 -4.98 -16.90
C ASP A 95 11.09 -4.42 -18.18
N THR A 96 10.32 -3.62 -18.93
CA THR A 96 10.81 -2.95 -20.15
C THR A 96 11.90 -1.93 -19.83
N PHE A 97 11.70 -1.10 -18.81
CA PHE A 97 12.65 -0.04 -18.45
C PHE A 97 13.97 -0.58 -17.91
N CYS A 98 13.90 -1.66 -17.12
CA CYS A 98 15.01 -2.31 -16.44
C CYS A 98 15.63 -3.46 -17.28
N ALA A 99 15.20 -3.64 -18.53
CA ALA A 99 15.72 -4.72 -19.37
C ALA A 99 17.25 -4.62 -19.54
N ARG A 100 17.94 -5.75 -19.35
CA ARG A 100 19.41 -5.89 -19.47
C ARG A 100 20.22 -4.99 -18.54
N THR A 101 19.63 -4.57 -17.43
CA THR A 101 20.30 -3.80 -16.37
C THR A 101 19.65 -4.12 -15.02
N THR A 102 20.15 -3.52 -13.95
CA THR A 102 19.51 -3.58 -12.64
C THR A 102 18.77 -2.26 -12.36
N CYS A 103 17.75 -2.33 -11.53
CA CYS A 103 17.00 -1.17 -11.08
C CYS A 103 16.89 -1.18 -9.56
N ILE A 104 16.96 0.01 -8.98
CA ILE A 104 16.57 0.23 -7.58
C ILE A 104 15.29 1.06 -7.52
N ILE A 105 14.49 0.87 -6.47
CA ILE A 105 13.36 1.74 -6.14
C ILE A 105 13.91 2.96 -5.40
N THR A 106 13.72 4.17 -5.95
CA THR A 106 14.25 5.41 -5.37
C THR A 106 13.22 6.22 -4.61
N ILE A 107 11.95 6.09 -4.97
CA ILE A 107 10.83 6.80 -4.33
C ILE A 107 9.65 5.83 -4.24
N ILE A 108 8.98 5.79 -3.09
CA ILE A 108 7.67 5.19 -2.91
C ILE A 108 6.70 6.34 -2.72
N TYR A 109 5.80 6.53 -3.68
CA TYR A 109 4.93 7.69 -3.69
C TYR A 109 3.79 7.52 -2.68
N ASP A 110 3.49 8.60 -1.98
CA ASP A 110 2.27 8.72 -1.19
C ASP A 110 1.09 8.98 -2.13
N GLN A 111 0.10 8.09 -2.08
CA GLN A 111 -1.11 8.17 -2.88
C GLN A 111 -2.13 9.17 -2.32
N SER A 112 -1.94 9.63 -1.08
CA SER A 112 -2.78 10.64 -0.45
C SER A 112 -2.54 12.04 -1.04
N ALA A 113 -3.42 12.98 -0.71
CA ALA A 113 -3.26 14.39 -1.08
C ALA A 113 -2.12 15.10 -0.32
N ARG A 114 -1.48 14.45 0.66
CA ARG A 114 -0.39 15.03 1.47
C ARG A 114 0.97 14.91 0.80
N HIS A 115 1.14 13.94 -0.09
CA HIS A 115 2.39 13.72 -0.83
C HIS A 115 3.61 13.48 0.07
N ASN A 116 3.42 12.77 1.18
CA ASN A 116 4.47 12.35 2.12
C ASN A 116 5.34 11.22 1.51
N ASN A 117 5.98 11.48 0.36
CA ASN A 117 6.65 10.46 -0.43
C ASN A 117 7.90 9.95 0.28
N LEU A 118 8.05 8.64 0.41
CA LEU A 118 9.25 8.05 0.99
C LEU A 118 10.38 8.02 -0.04
N THR A 119 11.52 8.60 0.31
CA THR A 119 12.76 8.54 -0.49
C THR A 119 13.82 7.75 0.24
N ILE A 120 14.90 7.34 -0.43
CA ILE A 120 16.00 6.61 0.22
C ILE A 120 16.49 7.42 1.42
N GLU A 121 16.51 6.78 2.59
CA GLU A 121 16.88 7.44 3.84
C GLU A 121 18.31 7.98 3.79
N GLY A 122 18.47 9.24 4.22
CA GLY A 122 19.78 9.86 4.36
C GLY A 122 20.55 9.31 5.58
N PRO A 123 21.80 9.75 5.79
CA PRO A 123 22.53 9.34 6.99
C PRO A 123 21.82 9.82 8.26
N GLY A 124 21.86 9.00 9.31
CA GLY A 124 21.29 9.30 10.62
C GLY A 124 22.33 9.22 11.73
N GLN A 125 21.88 9.31 12.99
CA GLN A 125 22.75 9.14 14.16
C GLN A 125 23.49 7.79 14.17
N HIS A 126 22.85 6.73 13.65
CA HIS A 126 23.32 5.35 13.77
C HIS A 126 23.81 4.72 12.47
N GLY A 127 24.14 5.49 11.44
CA GLY A 127 24.63 4.88 10.20
C GLY A 127 24.94 5.84 9.07
N VAL A 128 25.48 5.24 8.01
CA VAL A 128 25.62 5.90 6.71
C VAL A 128 24.25 5.96 6.01
N GLN A 129 24.19 6.67 4.89
CA GLN A 129 23.01 6.65 4.02
C GLN A 129 22.62 5.22 3.63
N ASP A 130 21.32 4.95 3.67
CA ASP A 130 20.73 3.70 3.17
C ASP A 130 20.75 3.62 1.64
N HIS A 131 20.37 2.47 1.10
CA HIS A 131 20.25 2.26 -0.34
C HIS A 131 18.84 1.82 -0.74
N GLY A 132 18.46 2.11 -1.99
CA GLY A 132 17.17 1.68 -2.52
C GLY A 132 17.11 0.16 -2.72
N ALA A 133 15.95 -0.43 -2.46
CA ALA A 133 15.66 -1.83 -2.71
C ALA A 133 15.85 -2.20 -4.19
N ASN A 134 16.37 -3.39 -4.45
CA ASN A 134 16.39 -3.96 -5.81
C ASN A 134 14.95 -4.17 -6.31
N ALA A 135 14.59 -3.50 -7.40
CA ALA A 135 13.23 -3.47 -7.93
C ALA A 135 12.71 -4.84 -8.42
N ALA A 136 13.61 -5.79 -8.69
CA ALA A 136 13.26 -7.13 -9.17
C ALA A 136 13.27 -8.20 -8.06
N ALA A 137 13.64 -7.85 -6.83
CA ALA A 137 13.94 -8.84 -5.79
C ALA A 137 12.72 -9.49 -5.12
N LEU A 138 11.52 -8.91 -5.23
CA LEU A 138 10.30 -9.50 -4.69
C LEU A 138 9.17 -9.56 -5.73
N PRO A 139 9.28 -10.45 -6.73
CA PRO A 139 8.23 -10.67 -7.71
C PRO A 139 7.02 -11.35 -7.06
N LEU A 140 5.82 -10.80 -7.27
CA LEU A 140 4.57 -11.33 -6.73
C LEU A 140 3.50 -11.48 -7.83
N THR A 141 2.48 -12.26 -7.53
CA THR A 141 1.23 -12.30 -8.29
C THR A 141 0.08 -12.01 -7.33
N VAL A 142 -0.60 -10.88 -7.50
CA VAL A 142 -1.69 -10.45 -6.61
C VAL A 142 -2.94 -10.23 -7.45
N GLY A 143 -4.04 -10.92 -7.12
CA GLY A 143 -5.28 -10.84 -7.89
C GLY A 143 -5.09 -11.12 -9.39
N GLY A 144 -4.19 -12.06 -9.74
CA GLY A 144 -3.85 -12.39 -11.13
C GLY A 144 -2.86 -11.45 -11.83
N HIS A 145 -2.41 -10.38 -11.16
CA HIS A 145 -1.52 -9.38 -11.76
C HIS A 145 -0.08 -9.57 -11.26
N ARG A 146 0.86 -9.55 -12.20
CA ARG A 146 2.30 -9.49 -11.90
C ARG A 146 2.65 -8.11 -11.34
N VAL A 147 3.34 -8.09 -10.21
CA VAL A 147 3.72 -6.89 -9.45
C VAL A 147 5.03 -7.14 -8.72
N TYR A 148 5.66 -6.07 -8.20
CA TYR A 148 6.86 -6.17 -7.39
C TYR A 148 6.61 -5.58 -5.99
N GLY A 149 6.84 -6.39 -4.96
CA GLY A 149 6.90 -5.91 -3.58
C GLY A 149 8.23 -5.20 -3.29
N LEU A 150 8.33 -4.60 -2.11
CA LEU A 150 9.57 -4.00 -1.62
C LEU A 150 10.37 -5.07 -0.85
N TYR A 151 11.52 -5.48 -1.37
CA TYR A 151 12.42 -6.41 -0.67
C TYR A 151 13.44 -5.62 0.16
N VAL A 152 13.25 -5.62 1.48
CA VAL A 152 14.08 -4.84 2.41
C VAL A 152 15.16 -5.74 3.02
N THR A 153 16.41 -5.52 2.63
CA THR A 153 17.58 -6.13 3.27
C THR A 153 18.24 -5.15 4.24
N ALA A 154 19.21 -5.60 5.04
CA ALA A 154 19.99 -4.70 5.88
C ALA A 154 20.58 -3.54 5.04
N GLY A 155 20.37 -2.31 5.51
CA GLY A 155 20.77 -1.06 4.83
C GLY A 155 19.83 -0.57 3.73
N VAL A 156 18.69 -1.24 3.51
CA VAL A 156 17.59 -0.68 2.70
C VAL A 156 16.63 0.05 3.64
N GLY A 157 16.42 1.34 3.40
CA GLY A 157 15.55 2.18 4.21
C GLY A 157 15.02 3.37 3.43
N TYR A 158 13.84 3.84 3.83
CA TYR A 158 13.15 4.94 3.19
C TYR A 158 12.48 5.83 4.24
N ARG A 159 12.53 7.14 4.00
CA ARG A 159 12.06 8.14 4.97
C ARG A 159 11.50 9.38 4.29
N ASP A 160 10.64 10.07 5.02
CA ASP A 160 10.25 11.46 4.80
C ASP A 160 10.21 12.16 6.16
N ASP A 161 11.16 13.09 6.37
CA ASP A 161 11.25 13.86 7.61
C ASP A 161 10.40 15.14 7.60
N SER A 162 9.79 15.48 6.45
CA SER A 162 9.06 16.73 6.24
C SER A 162 7.60 16.46 5.89
N THR A 163 6.93 15.66 6.73
CA THR A 163 5.55 15.22 6.47
C THR A 163 4.48 16.26 6.80
N SER A 164 3.33 16.12 6.16
CA SER A 164 2.09 16.87 6.41
C SER A 164 0.97 15.94 6.86
N GLY A 165 0.30 16.28 7.97
CA GLY A 165 -0.89 15.58 8.46
C GLY A 165 -0.61 14.33 9.30
N VAL A 166 0.62 13.81 9.32
CA VAL A 166 1.05 12.78 10.27
C VAL A 166 0.90 13.29 11.70
N ALA A 167 0.45 12.42 12.61
CA ALA A 167 0.19 12.76 14.00
C ALA A 167 1.47 13.24 14.70
N LYS A 168 1.32 14.15 15.67
CA LYS A 168 2.42 14.70 16.48
C LYS A 168 1.91 14.97 17.89
N ASN A 169 2.82 15.05 18.86
CA ASN A 169 2.53 15.49 20.23
C ASN A 169 1.40 14.68 20.89
N GLY A 170 1.44 13.35 20.78
CA GLY A 170 0.44 12.46 21.38
C GLY A 170 -0.94 12.49 20.70
N ALA A 171 -1.05 13.02 19.48
CA ALA A 171 -2.28 12.87 18.70
C ALA A 171 -2.50 11.38 18.31
N PRO A 172 -3.76 10.91 18.28
CA PRO A 172 -4.06 9.52 17.95
C PRO A 172 -3.73 9.21 16.49
N GLU A 173 -3.23 8.01 16.24
CA GLU A 173 -2.96 7.51 14.90
C GLU A 173 -3.15 5.99 14.77
N GLY A 174 -3.22 5.54 13.53
CA GLY A 174 -3.30 4.14 13.20
C GLY A 174 -2.59 3.87 11.89
N MET A 175 -1.91 2.73 11.82
CA MET A 175 -1.12 2.36 10.67
C MET A 175 -1.12 0.85 10.50
N TYR A 176 -0.96 0.41 9.26
CA TYR A 176 -0.77 -1.00 8.97
C TYR A 176 0.22 -1.17 7.83
N MET A 177 0.88 -2.32 7.81
CA MET A 177 1.70 -2.78 6.69
C MET A 177 1.35 -4.23 6.36
N VAL A 178 1.53 -4.59 5.09
CA VAL A 178 1.46 -5.99 4.65
C VAL A 178 2.89 -6.47 4.44
N THR A 179 3.30 -7.47 5.21
CA THR A 179 4.67 -8.01 5.26
C THR A 179 4.67 -9.54 5.17
N SER A 180 5.84 -10.19 5.28
CA SER A 180 5.99 -11.65 5.27
C SER A 180 6.82 -12.14 6.44
N ALA A 181 6.35 -13.21 7.11
CA ALA A 181 7.12 -13.91 8.12
C ALA A 181 8.30 -14.73 7.54
N THR A 182 8.38 -14.88 6.21
CA THR A 182 9.46 -15.61 5.55
C THR A 182 10.71 -14.76 5.34
N HIS A 183 10.65 -13.47 5.66
CA HIS A 183 11.77 -12.52 5.49
C HIS A 183 11.87 -11.60 6.71
N VAL A 184 12.45 -12.13 7.78
CA VAL A 184 12.57 -11.47 9.09
C VAL A 184 13.93 -11.78 9.72
N ASN A 185 14.34 -10.97 10.68
CA ASN A 185 15.50 -11.23 11.53
C ASN A 185 15.24 -10.66 12.94
N ASN A 186 16.25 -10.75 13.82
CA ASN A 186 16.23 -10.23 15.19
C ASN A 186 17.09 -8.97 15.36
N ARG A 187 17.18 -8.13 14.33
CA ARG A 187 17.95 -6.88 14.37
C ARG A 187 17.00 -5.69 14.34
N CYS A 188 17.37 -4.67 15.09
CA CYS A 188 16.65 -3.40 15.06
C CYS A 188 17.00 -2.63 13.77
N CYS A 189 16.01 -2.08 13.06
CA CYS A 189 14.59 -2.37 13.20
C CYS A 189 13.92 -2.42 11.81
N PHE A 190 12.82 -3.18 11.70
CA PHE A 190 12.04 -3.30 10.48
C PHE A 190 10.67 -2.66 10.72
N ASP A 191 10.65 -1.35 10.56
CA ASP A 191 9.54 -0.51 10.98
C ASP A 191 8.79 0.15 9.82
N TYR A 192 7.54 0.47 10.07
CA TYR A 192 6.74 1.36 9.25
C TYR A 192 5.82 2.20 10.13
N GLY A 193 6.03 3.51 10.15
CA GLY A 193 5.20 4.41 10.94
C GLY A 193 5.80 5.79 11.17
N ASN A 194 5.42 6.38 12.29
CA ASN A 194 5.83 7.70 12.76
C ASN A 194 7.19 7.61 13.46
N ALA A 195 8.06 8.58 13.19
CA ALA A 195 9.40 8.66 13.74
C ALA A 195 9.88 10.11 13.81
N GLU A 196 11.06 10.32 14.37
CA GLU A 196 11.66 11.65 14.51
C GLU A 196 11.94 12.32 13.16
N THR A 197 11.88 13.64 13.10
CA THR A 197 12.09 14.40 11.86
C THR A 197 13.56 14.80 11.62
N ASN A 198 14.50 14.20 12.35
CA ASN A 198 15.91 14.60 12.36
C ASN A 198 16.89 13.43 12.30
N ASN A 199 16.40 12.20 12.13
CA ASN A 199 17.16 10.94 12.10
C ASN A 199 18.04 10.74 13.34
N ARG A 200 17.53 11.16 14.50
CA ARG A 200 18.16 10.99 15.81
C ARG A 200 17.17 10.35 16.76
N ALA A 201 17.70 9.53 17.67
CA ALA A 201 16.94 9.03 18.81
C ALA A 201 16.68 10.21 19.76
N ASN A 202 15.44 10.68 19.80
CA ASN A 202 15.06 11.81 20.67
C ASN A 202 14.58 11.35 22.06
N GLY A 203 14.69 10.06 22.35
CA GLY A 203 14.30 9.44 23.62
C GLY A 203 12.85 8.95 23.62
N ASP A 204 12.46 8.29 24.69
CA ASP A 204 11.19 7.56 24.82
C ASP A 204 9.97 8.36 24.33
N GLY A 205 9.09 7.69 23.57
CA GLY A 205 7.84 8.27 23.10
C GLY A 205 7.96 9.16 21.87
N HIS A 206 9.10 9.17 21.16
CA HIS A 206 9.27 9.94 19.93
C HIS A 206 9.05 9.15 18.64
N MET A 207 8.75 7.85 18.74
CA MET A 207 8.30 7.02 17.62
C MET A 207 6.91 6.44 17.90
N ASP A 208 6.19 6.10 16.84
CA ASP A 208 5.00 5.25 16.87
C ASP A 208 4.97 4.47 15.56
N ALA A 209 5.56 3.28 15.55
CA ALA A 209 5.71 2.50 14.33
C ALA A 209 5.36 1.03 14.51
N VAL A 210 4.82 0.41 13.47
CA VAL A 210 4.70 -1.05 13.40
C VAL A 210 6.10 -1.63 13.23
N ASN A 211 6.53 -2.48 14.16
CA ASN A 211 7.67 -3.36 13.99
C ASN A 211 7.19 -4.79 13.68
N PHE A 212 7.88 -5.46 12.76
CA PHE A 212 7.65 -6.89 12.52
C PHE A 212 8.98 -7.66 12.43
N SER A 213 9.36 -8.29 13.53
CA SER A 213 10.66 -8.95 13.65
C SER A 213 10.60 -10.16 14.60
N THR A 214 11.72 -10.89 14.70
CA THR A 214 11.91 -11.91 15.74
C THR A 214 12.67 -11.34 16.95
N GLU A 215 12.78 -10.02 17.09
CA GLU A 215 13.50 -9.42 18.21
C GLU A 215 12.64 -9.39 19.48
N CYS A 216 13.10 -10.09 20.51
CA CYS A 216 12.42 -10.16 21.80
C CYS A 216 12.98 -9.10 22.75
N TRP A 217 12.60 -7.85 22.53
CA TRP A 217 13.10 -6.71 23.28
C TRP A 217 12.74 -6.78 24.76
N PHE A 218 11.46 -7.00 25.07
CA PHE A 218 10.96 -7.17 26.43
C PHE A 218 10.59 -8.63 26.69
N ARG A 219 11.28 -9.27 27.64
CA ARG A 219 10.98 -10.64 28.05
C ARG A 219 9.84 -10.66 29.08
N PRO A 220 8.99 -11.70 29.08
CA PRO A 220 9.03 -12.87 28.18
C PRO A 220 8.28 -12.65 26.85
N CYS A 221 8.80 -13.20 25.75
CA CYS A 221 8.05 -13.34 24.49
C CYS A 221 7.42 -14.73 24.37
N SER A 222 6.27 -14.82 23.70
CA SER A 222 5.55 -16.09 23.51
C SER A 222 5.65 -16.61 22.08
N GLY A 223 5.84 -17.92 21.92
CA GLY A 223 6.05 -18.52 20.59
C GLY A 223 7.46 -18.24 20.05
N SER A 224 7.64 -18.46 18.75
CA SER A 224 8.92 -18.27 18.05
C SER A 224 9.01 -16.97 17.25
N GLY A 225 7.97 -16.12 17.33
CA GLY A 225 7.83 -14.97 16.44
C GLY A 225 7.64 -15.37 14.97
N PRO A 226 7.86 -14.43 14.03
CA PRO A 226 7.99 -12.99 14.28
C PRO A 226 6.74 -12.40 14.92
N TRP A 227 6.89 -11.31 15.66
CA TRP A 227 5.81 -10.63 16.37
C TRP A 227 5.48 -9.31 15.68
N VAL A 228 4.19 -8.94 15.72
CA VAL A 228 3.80 -7.55 15.50
C VAL A 228 4.01 -6.82 16.83
N GLN A 229 4.82 -5.77 16.80
CA GLN A 229 5.17 -4.93 17.96
C GLN A 229 4.97 -3.46 17.58
N ALA A 230 4.92 -2.59 18.57
CA ALA A 230 5.03 -1.15 18.40
C ALA A 230 6.44 -0.71 18.76
N ASP A 231 7.16 -0.06 17.84
CA ASP A 231 8.35 0.70 18.18
C ASP A 231 7.91 2.08 18.70
N LEU A 232 8.21 2.36 19.96
CA LEU A 232 7.87 3.60 20.65
C LEU A 232 9.13 4.39 21.06
N GLU A 233 10.26 4.15 20.38
CA GLU A 233 11.60 4.61 20.72
C GLU A 233 12.13 3.97 22.01
N ASN A 234 13.39 3.50 21.99
CA ASN A 234 14.01 2.70 23.05
C ASN A 234 13.27 1.41 23.45
N GLY A 235 12.33 0.92 22.64
CA GLY A 235 11.63 -0.32 22.94
C GLY A 235 10.66 -0.83 21.88
N LEU A 236 10.62 -2.15 21.70
CA LEU A 236 9.65 -2.85 20.86
C LEU A 236 8.56 -3.51 21.72
N PHE A 237 7.42 -2.86 21.84
CA PHE A 237 6.32 -3.22 22.74
C PHE A 237 5.34 -4.18 22.07
N ALA A 238 5.22 -5.40 22.62
CA ALA A 238 4.17 -6.36 22.25
C ALA A 238 2.85 -6.08 22.97
N GLY A 239 2.89 -5.36 24.09
CA GLY A 239 1.73 -4.89 24.84
C GLY A 239 2.12 -4.32 26.22
N ALA A 240 1.22 -3.53 26.82
CA ALA A 240 1.37 -2.91 28.14
C ALA A 240 2.81 -2.39 28.42
N ASN A 241 3.45 -2.89 29.49
CA ASN A 241 4.81 -2.51 29.90
C ASN A 241 5.91 -3.26 29.13
N GLY A 242 5.67 -3.63 27.87
CA GLY A 242 6.66 -4.20 26.96
C GLY A 242 6.30 -5.56 26.39
N SER A 243 5.93 -6.53 27.23
CA SER A 243 5.62 -7.90 26.81
C SER A 243 4.12 -8.21 26.85
N ASP A 244 3.65 -9.01 25.89
CA ASP A 244 2.33 -9.62 25.92
C ASP A 244 2.44 -11.12 25.61
N THR A 245 2.10 -11.95 26.59
CA THR A 245 2.14 -13.41 26.40
C THR A 245 1.03 -13.92 25.48
N ASN A 246 -0.01 -13.12 25.19
CA ASN A 246 -1.01 -13.48 24.19
C ASN A 246 -0.53 -13.24 22.75
N ASN A 247 0.49 -12.40 22.56
CA ASN A 247 1.14 -12.24 21.27
C ASN A 247 2.03 -13.46 20.98
N LYS A 248 1.45 -14.45 20.28
CA LYS A 248 2.14 -15.72 19.93
C LYS A 248 3.00 -15.64 18.67
N GLY A 249 3.04 -14.48 18.01
CA GLY A 249 3.68 -14.27 16.72
C GLY A 249 2.82 -14.74 15.53
N ASN A 250 3.29 -14.45 14.32
CA ASN A 250 2.62 -14.83 13.08
C ASN A 250 3.62 -15.32 12.04
N SER A 251 3.52 -16.60 11.65
CA SER A 251 4.40 -17.25 10.68
C SER A 251 3.84 -17.32 9.25
N SER A 252 2.79 -16.55 8.95
CA SER A 252 2.15 -16.57 7.63
C SER A 252 3.03 -15.92 6.55
N ALA A 253 2.91 -16.42 5.32
CA ALA A 253 3.60 -15.84 4.16
C ALA A 253 3.17 -14.40 3.83
N PHE A 254 1.95 -14.02 4.24
CA PHE A 254 1.47 -12.65 4.19
C PHE A 254 0.84 -12.31 5.55
N VAL A 255 1.33 -11.25 6.17
CA VAL A 255 0.90 -10.76 7.47
C VAL A 255 0.42 -9.32 7.31
N THR A 256 -0.80 -9.05 7.75
CA THR A 256 -1.25 -7.67 8.00
C THR A 256 -0.88 -7.31 9.42
N ALA A 257 0.18 -6.53 9.58
CA ALA A 257 0.63 -6.00 10.85
C ALA A 257 -0.01 -4.63 11.06
N LEU A 258 -0.66 -4.40 12.20
CA LEU A 258 -1.40 -3.18 12.50
C LEU A 258 -1.06 -2.73 13.91
N VAL A 259 -0.75 -1.45 14.03
CA VAL A 259 -0.65 -0.73 15.31
C VAL A 259 -1.61 0.45 15.23
N LYS A 260 -2.29 0.71 16.35
CA LYS A 260 -3.05 1.93 16.55
C LYS A 260 -2.81 2.42 17.95
N ASN A 261 -2.66 3.71 18.08
CA ASN A 261 -2.40 4.34 19.35
C ASN A 261 -3.33 5.54 19.53
N ASN A 262 -3.78 5.74 20.77
CA ASN A 262 -4.58 6.90 21.13
C ASN A 262 -3.69 8.12 21.52
N GLY A 263 -2.38 8.01 21.31
CA GLY A 263 -1.35 9.01 21.59
C GLY A 263 -0.10 8.37 22.21
N GLN A 264 1.09 8.86 21.84
CA GLN A 264 2.38 8.52 22.48
C GLN A 264 2.37 8.79 23.98
#